data_AF-A0A2E3XGM6-F1
#
_entry.id   AF-A0A2E3XGM6-F1
#
_cell.length_a   1.000
_cell.length_b   1.000
_cell.length_c   1.000
_cell.angle_alpha   90.00
_cell.angle_beta   90.00
_cell.angle_gamma   90.00
#
_symmetry.space_group_name_H-M   'P 1'
#
loop_
_entity.id
_entity.type
_entity.pdbx_description
1 polymer ?
#
loop_
_entity_poly.entity_id
_entity_poly.type
_entity_poly.pdbx_seq_one_letter_code
_entity_poly.pdbx_strand_id
1 'polypeptide(L)'
;MDLSNKALNIADLRKLARRRLTKALFEFCDRGSEDEIAMRDNRAALDNIKLLPRILNDVSGRNPSIKLFGKSQTLPLIIGPT
;
A
#
# COMPACT_ATOMS: atom_id res chain seq x y z
N MET A 1 20.66 4.07 -4.08
CA MET A 1 19.99 3.19 -5.06
C MET A 1 18.65 3.81 -5.36
N ASP A 2 18.41 4.22 -6.61
CA ASP A 2 17.13 4.81 -7.00
C ASP A 2 16.08 3.71 -7.18
N LEU A 3 15.10 3.66 -6.27
CA LEU A 3 14.01 2.67 -6.30
C LEU A 3 12.97 3.01 -7.36
N SER A 4 12.87 4.28 -7.74
CA SER A 4 11.87 4.81 -8.68
C SER A 4 12.02 4.22 -10.08
N ASN A 5 13.25 3.88 -10.47
CA ASN A 5 13.56 3.23 -11.75
C ASN A 5 13.56 1.70 -11.70
N LYS A 6 13.30 1.07 -10.54
CA LYS A 6 13.39 -0.39 -10.35
C LYS A 6 12.12 -1.05 -9.82
N ALA A 7 11.16 -0.28 -9.33
CA ALA A 7 9.89 -0.77 -8.83
C ALA A 7 8.75 0.11 -9.36
N LEU A 8 7.78 -0.50 -10.03
CA LEU A 8 6.60 0.19 -10.55
C LEU A 8 5.44 0.18 -9.56
N ASN A 9 5.49 -0.69 -8.55
CA ASN A 9 4.46 -0.87 -7.54
C ASN A 9 5.05 -1.44 -6.24
N ILE A 10 4.21 -1.53 -5.20
CA ILE A 10 4.61 -2.04 -3.87
C ILE A 10 5.04 -3.51 -3.91
N ALA A 11 4.46 -4.34 -4.80
CA ALA A 11 4.85 -5.74 -4.91
C ALA A 11 6.28 -5.89 -5.46
N ASP A 12 6.72 -4.99 -6.34
CA ASP A 12 8.11 -4.96 -6.81
C ASP A 12 9.06 -4.55 -5.70
N LEU A 13 8.69 -3.59 -4.83
CA LEU A 13 9.47 -3.26 -3.63
C LEU A 13 9.61 -4.47 -2.70
N ARG A 14 8.53 -5.26 -2.49
CA ARG A 14 8.58 -6.52 -1.72
C ARG A 14 9.56 -7.52 -2.33
N LYS A 15 9.55 -7.70 -3.66
CA LYS A 15 10.49 -8.59 -4.37
C LYS A 15 11.94 -8.12 -4.22
N LEU A 16 12.19 -6.82 -4.34
CA LEU A 16 13.52 -6.23 -4.14
C LEU A 16 14.00 -6.42 -2.69
N ALA A 17 13.11 -6.24 -1.71
CA ALA A 17 13.41 -6.50 -0.30
C ALA A 17 13.78 -7.97 -0.06
N ARG A 18 13.01 -8.92 -0.62
CA ARG A 18 13.29 -10.36 -0.53
C ARG A 18 14.66 -10.74 -1.09
N ARG A 19 15.12 -10.07 -2.14
CA ARG A 19 16.45 -10.30 -2.75
C ARG A 19 17.59 -9.70 -1.94
N ARG A 20 17.32 -8.65 -1.15
CA ARG A 20 18.34 -7.86 -0.45
C ARG A 20 18.53 -8.29 1.01
N LEU A 21 17.45 -8.67 1.69
CA LEU A 21 17.46 -8.98 3.12
C LEU A 21 17.85 -10.44 3.38
N THR A 22 18.31 -10.72 4.60
CA THR A 22 18.41 -12.11 5.06
C THR A 22 17.02 -12.73 5.16
N LYS A 23 16.93 -14.05 5.06
CA LYS A 23 15.66 -14.77 5.19
C LYS A 23 14.94 -14.40 6.49
N ALA A 24 15.65 -14.38 7.62
CA ALA A 24 15.08 -14.06 8.93
C ALA A 24 14.49 -12.65 8.99
N LEU A 25 15.21 -11.64 8.49
CA LEU A 25 14.70 -10.26 8.48
C LEU A 25 13.52 -10.08 7.52
N PHE A 26 13.57 -10.72 6.35
CA PHE A 26 12.46 -10.66 5.41
C PHE A 26 11.21 -11.32 6.01
N GLU A 27 11.33 -12.53 6.57
CA GLU A 27 10.20 -13.25 7.16
C GLU A 27 9.65 -12.55 8.40
N PHE A 28 10.48 -11.88 9.21
CA PHE A 28 10.00 -11.09 10.34
C PHE A 28 9.02 -9.97 9.90
N CYS A 29 9.30 -9.29 8.80
CA CYS A 29 8.44 -8.21 8.29
C CYS A 29 7.28 -8.70 7.42
N ASP A 30 7.47 -9.80 6.68
CA ASP A 30 6.56 -10.22 5.61
C ASP A 30 5.47 -11.21 6.05
N ARG A 31 5.64 -11.84 7.23
CA ARG A 31 4.73 -12.89 7.73
C ARG A 31 3.66 -12.37 8.68
N GLY A 32 2.59 -13.15 8.79
CA GLY A 32 1.48 -12.92 9.71
C GLY A 32 1.38 -14.04 10.76
N SER A 33 0.31 -14.03 11.54
CA SER A 33 0.05 -15.04 12.56
C SER A 33 -0.39 -16.37 11.96
N GLU A 34 0.10 -17.47 12.53
CA GLU A 34 -0.28 -18.87 12.23
C GLU A 34 -0.33 -19.14 10.71
N ASP A 35 -1.51 -19.52 10.19
CA ASP A 35 -1.74 -19.86 8.79
C ASP A 35 -1.92 -18.63 7.88
N GLU A 36 -1.73 -17.41 8.41
CA GLU A 36 -1.77 -16.14 7.67
C GLU A 36 -3.13 -15.87 6.98
N ILE A 37 -4.20 -16.51 7.46
CA ILE A 37 -5.56 -16.38 6.92
C ILE A 37 -6.02 -14.92 6.94
N ALA A 38 -5.91 -14.26 8.09
CA ALA A 38 -6.32 -12.85 8.23
C ALA A 38 -5.55 -11.91 7.28
N MET A 39 -4.27 -12.18 7.00
CA MET A 39 -3.49 -11.38 6.05
C MET A 39 -4.04 -11.52 4.62
N ARG A 40 -4.36 -12.75 4.20
CA ARG A 40 -4.96 -13.03 2.89
C ARG A 40 -6.36 -12.42 2.77
N ASP A 41 -7.17 -12.54 3.81
CA ASP A 41 -8.53 -12.00 3.84
C ASP A 41 -8.54 -10.47 3.76
N ASN A 42 -7.61 -9.77 4.43
CA ASN A 42 -7.47 -8.32 4.31
C ASN A 42 -7.25 -7.86 2.86
N ARG A 43 -6.45 -8.60 2.08
CA ARG A 43 -6.24 -8.30 0.66
C ARG A 43 -7.48 -8.62 -0.17
N ALA A 44 -8.05 -9.81 0.02
CA ALA A 44 -9.22 -10.26 -0.71
C ALA A 44 -10.43 -9.33 -0.48
N ALA A 45 -10.60 -8.81 0.74
CA ALA A 45 -11.64 -7.84 1.07
C ALA A 45 -11.57 -6.58 0.19
N LEU A 46 -10.37 -6.05 -0.08
CA LEU A 46 -10.19 -4.92 -0.97
C LEU A 46 -10.49 -5.27 -2.44
N ASP A 47 -10.11 -6.46 -2.91
CA ASP A 47 -10.37 -6.92 -4.28
C ASP A 47 -11.87 -7.12 -4.57
N ASN A 48 -12.64 -7.41 -3.52
CA ASN A 48 -14.09 -7.55 -3.59
C ASN A 48 -14.83 -6.21 -3.70
N ILE A 49 -14.19 -5.09 -3.39
CA ILE A 49 -14.79 -3.76 -3.58
C ILE A 49 -14.72 -3.37 -5.05
N LYS A 50 -15.89 -3.18 -5.68
CA LYS A 50 -16.00 -2.68 -7.06
C LYS A 50 -16.23 -1.17 -7.06
N LEU A 51 -15.55 -0.48 -7.97
CA LEU A 51 -15.75 0.96 -8.18
C LEU A 51 -16.84 1.16 -9.23
N LEU A 52 -17.80 2.04 -8.93
CA LEU A 52 -18.77 2.53 -9.90
C LEU A 52 -18.33 3.93 -10.35
N PRO A 53 -17.60 4.05 -11.47
CA PRO A 53 -17.10 5.35 -11.92
C PRO A 53 -18.26 6.25 -12.38
N ARG A 54 -18.21 7.52 -12.00
CA ARG A 54 -19.12 8.55 -12.52
C ARG A 54 -18.45 9.27 -13.70
N ILE A 55 -19.03 9.12 -14.89
CA ILE A 55 -18.52 9.70 -16.13
C ILE A 55 -18.99 11.15 -16.32
N LEU A 56 -18.39 11.85 -17.29
CA LEU A 56 -18.69 13.24 -17.63
C LEU A 56 -18.55 14.25 -16.47
N ASN A 57 -17.71 13.91 -15.48
CA ASN A 57 -17.29 14.84 -14.44
C ASN A 57 -15.95 15.48 -14.80
N ASP A 58 -15.83 16.79 -14.65
CA ASP A 58 -14.53 17.45 -14.72
C ASP A 58 -13.66 17.03 -13.52
N VAL A 59 -12.51 16.44 -13.81
CA VAL A 59 -11.53 15.96 -12.83
C VAL A 59 -10.19 16.70 -12.96
N SER A 60 -10.16 17.84 -13.66
CA SER A 60 -8.96 18.68 -13.80
C SER A 60 -8.42 19.14 -12.44
N GLY A 61 -9.30 19.48 -11.49
CA GLY A 61 -8.97 19.98 -10.15
C GLY A 61 -8.79 18.95 -9.05
N ARG A 62 -8.48 17.68 -9.35
CA ARG A 62 -8.31 16.62 -8.33
C ARG A 62 -7.28 17.04 -7.28
N ASN A 63 -7.71 17.08 -6.02
CA ASN A 63 -6.84 17.30 -4.87
C ASN A 63 -7.09 16.19 -3.83
N PRO A 64 -6.12 15.27 -3.62
CA PRO A 64 -6.25 14.20 -2.63
C PRO A 64 -5.95 14.65 -1.20
N SER A 65 -5.66 15.94 -0.96
CA SER A 65 -5.34 16.44 0.37
C SER A 65 -6.50 16.28 1.35
N ILE A 66 -6.20 15.97 2.61
CA ILE A 66 -7.17 15.85 3.69
C ILE A 66 -6.73 16.64 4.92
N LYS A 67 -7.64 16.86 5.87
CA LYS A 67 -7.29 17.21 7.25
C LYS A 67 -7.49 15.99 8.14
N LEU A 68 -6.45 15.57 8.84
CA LEU A 68 -6.48 14.46 9.79
C LEU A 68 -5.95 14.95 11.14
N PHE A 69 -6.75 14.79 12.21
CA PHE A 69 -6.44 15.28 13.56
C PHE A 69 -6.02 16.76 13.60
N GLY A 70 -6.72 17.61 12.83
CA GLY A 70 -6.45 19.05 12.74
C GLY A 70 -5.24 19.44 11.88
N LYS A 71 -4.49 18.47 11.34
CA LYS A 71 -3.32 18.70 10.48
C LYS A 71 -3.63 18.44 9.01
N SER A 72 -3.15 19.31 8.13
CA SER A 72 -3.24 19.10 6.68
C SER A 72 -2.27 18.01 6.22
N GLN A 73 -2.76 17.11 5.37
CA GLN A 73 -1.99 16.05 4.71
C GLN A 73 -2.18 16.17 3.19
N THR A 74 -1.11 15.98 2.41
CA THR A 74 -1.17 16.06 0.95
C THR A 74 -1.84 14.84 0.30
N LEU A 75 -1.90 13.71 1.02
CA LEU A 75 -2.54 12.46 0.62
C LEU A 75 -3.29 11.85 1.80
N PRO A 76 -4.32 11.02 1.55
CA PRO A 76 -5.03 10.28 2.59
C PRO A 76 -4.28 8.99 2.96
N LEU A 77 -2.97 9.09 3.17
CA LEU A 77 -2.08 7.97 3.47
C LEU A 77 -1.17 8.33 4.64
N ILE A 78 -0.93 7.37 5.53
CA ILE A 78 -0.03 7.51 6.68
C ILE A 78 0.89 6.31 6.79
N ILE A 79 2.05 6.51 7.39
CA ILE A 79 2.95 5.42 7.78
C ILE A 79 2.48 4.93 9.15
N GLY A 80 2.02 3.68 9.21
CA GLY A 80 1.69 3.02 10.48
C GLY A 80 2.95 2.67 11.29
N PRO A 81 2.85 2.49 12.61
CA PRO A 81 3.94 1.93 13.40
C PRO A 81 4.22 0.49 12.94
N THR A 82 5.49 0.14 12.81
CA THR A 82 5.99 -1.16 12.31
C THR A 82 6.82 -1.87 13.36
#